data_AF-A0A957VE79-F1
#
_entry.id   AF-A0A957VE79-F1
#
_cell.length_a   1.000
_cell.length_b   1.000
_cell.length_c   1.000
_cell.angle_alpha   90.00
_cell.angle_beta   90.00
_cell.angle_gamma   90.00
#
_symmetry.space_group_name_H-M   'P 1'
#
loop_
_entity.id
_entity.type
_entity.pdbx_description
1 polymer ?
#
loop_
_entity_poly.entity_id
_entity_poly.type
_entity_poly.pdbx_seq_one_letter_code
_entity_poly.pdbx_strand_id
1 'polypeptide(L)'
;PIGKSPLDEPLATNLAWLDRIMQTAEIVGTKRIRVFSYYPQAGANVDALVPAVVERLAALAARAAQDGFELLLENEKGIVGDTIARCAAILEGIDAANVHFAWDPANFVQVDEAHATDDGWPRLGRYVGHVHIKDARLADGRVQPAGEGDGQVPALLMHLNASGYQGFLALEPHLAIAGHSSGFSGPDGMAHAAAALRRVMAETGCREAR
;
A
#
# COMPACT_ATOMS: atom_id res chain seq x y z
N PRO A 1 -12.90 2.49 2.09
CA PRO A 1 -11.94 1.45 2.54
C PRO A 1 -11.83 1.44 4.07
N ILE A 2 -11.56 0.29 4.69
CA ILE A 2 -11.31 0.24 6.14
C ILE A 2 -10.01 0.97 6.44
N GLY A 3 -9.98 1.77 7.51
CA GLY A 3 -8.80 2.57 7.87
C GLY A 3 -8.69 3.89 7.13
N LYS A 4 -9.62 4.23 6.24
CA LYS A 4 -9.80 5.59 5.70
C LYS A 4 -10.83 6.36 6.52
N SER A 5 -10.65 6.33 7.83
CA SER A 5 -11.50 6.97 8.83
C SER A 5 -10.62 7.52 9.96
N PRO A 6 -11.14 8.45 10.77
CA PRO A 6 -10.47 8.85 12.01
C PRO A 6 -10.13 7.66 12.89
N LEU A 7 -9.03 7.75 13.64
CA LEU A 7 -8.56 6.69 14.55
C LEU A 7 -9.53 6.43 15.73
N ASP A 8 -10.30 7.44 16.13
CA ASP A 8 -11.30 7.37 17.20
C ASP A 8 -12.66 6.81 16.77
N GLU A 9 -12.81 6.44 15.49
CA GLU A 9 -13.96 5.65 15.03
C GLU A 9 -14.08 4.38 15.89
N PRO A 10 -15.28 3.99 16.35
CA PRO A 10 -15.45 2.75 17.11
C PRO A 10 -14.90 1.53 16.37
N LEU A 11 -14.14 0.67 17.07
CA LEU A 11 -13.59 -0.56 16.49
C LEU A 11 -14.71 -1.49 16.00
N ALA A 12 -15.84 -1.53 16.73
CA ALA A 12 -17.03 -2.30 16.34
C ALA A 12 -17.55 -1.90 14.95
N THR A 13 -17.50 -0.62 14.58
CA THR A 13 -17.89 -0.16 13.23
C THR A 13 -16.97 -0.76 12.17
N ASN A 14 -15.66 -0.75 12.41
CA ASN A 14 -14.66 -1.27 11.46
C ASN A 14 -14.78 -2.79 11.30
N LEU A 15 -15.03 -3.51 12.38
CA LEU A 15 -15.30 -4.96 12.34
C LEU A 15 -16.57 -5.28 11.53
N ALA A 16 -17.65 -4.53 11.75
CA ALA A 16 -18.88 -4.71 10.98
C ALA A 16 -18.68 -4.40 9.48
N TRP A 17 -17.85 -3.41 9.13
CA TRP A 17 -17.47 -3.17 7.74
C TRP A 17 -16.64 -4.31 7.16
N LEU A 18 -15.69 -4.85 7.93
CA LEU A 18 -14.88 -6.00 7.51
C LEU A 18 -15.75 -7.21 7.22
N ASP A 19 -16.72 -7.53 8.07
CA ASP A 19 -17.66 -8.63 7.85
C ASP A 19 -18.41 -8.49 6.51
N ARG A 20 -18.91 -7.29 6.21
CA ARG A 20 -19.60 -7.02 4.95
C ARG A 20 -18.68 -7.11 3.74
N ILE A 21 -17.43 -6.65 3.88
CA ILE A 21 -16.42 -6.76 2.81
C ILE A 21 -16.06 -8.22 2.58
N MET A 22 -15.86 -9.03 3.62
CA MET A 22 -15.58 -10.46 3.49
C MET A 22 -16.74 -11.20 2.79
N GLN A 23 -17.99 -10.91 3.13
CA GLN A 23 -19.16 -11.43 2.41
C GLN A 23 -19.14 -11.08 0.92
N THR A 24 -18.78 -9.83 0.58
CA THR A 24 -18.65 -9.39 -0.82
C THR A 24 -17.47 -10.07 -1.51
N ALA A 25 -16.37 -10.23 -0.79
CA ALA A 25 -15.13 -10.83 -1.28
C ALA A 25 -15.33 -12.32 -1.61
N GLU A 26 -16.13 -13.05 -0.84
CA GLU A 26 -16.56 -14.42 -1.20
C GLU A 26 -17.31 -14.44 -2.53
N ILE A 27 -18.24 -13.51 -2.74
CA ILE A 27 -19.05 -13.44 -3.97
C ILE A 27 -18.18 -13.22 -5.20
N VAL A 28 -17.13 -12.37 -5.09
CA VAL A 28 -16.21 -12.07 -6.19
C VAL A 28 -14.97 -12.98 -6.23
N GLY A 29 -14.88 -13.96 -5.32
CA GLY A 29 -13.82 -14.98 -5.31
C GLY A 29 -12.43 -14.47 -4.90
N THR A 30 -12.34 -13.49 -4.00
CA THR A 30 -11.06 -13.01 -3.45
C THR A 30 -10.96 -13.22 -1.95
N LYS A 31 -9.74 -13.47 -1.46
CA LYS A 31 -9.42 -13.55 -0.02
C LYS A 31 -8.56 -12.39 0.47
N ARG A 32 -8.26 -11.41 -0.39
CA ARG A 32 -7.38 -10.29 -0.07
C ARG A 32 -8.17 -9.00 0.08
N ILE A 33 -8.02 -8.33 1.23
CA ILE A 33 -8.73 -7.09 1.55
C ILE A 33 -7.71 -6.00 1.86
N ARG A 34 -7.78 -4.89 1.10
CA ARG A 34 -6.95 -3.71 1.33
C ARG A 34 -7.45 -2.90 2.52
N VAL A 35 -6.54 -2.55 3.43
CA VAL A 35 -6.80 -1.77 4.64
C VAL A 35 -5.76 -0.65 4.79
N PHE A 36 -6.10 0.36 5.59
CA PHE A 36 -5.25 1.53 5.85
C PHE A 36 -5.11 1.77 7.36
N SER A 37 -4.21 2.67 7.73
CA SER A 37 -3.78 2.90 9.12
C SER A 37 -4.44 4.11 9.80
N TYR A 38 -5.65 4.50 9.39
CA TYR A 38 -6.44 5.59 10.00
C TYR A 38 -5.86 7.00 9.83
N TYR A 39 -6.74 8.00 9.80
CA TYR A 39 -6.33 9.40 9.86
C TYR A 39 -5.93 9.76 11.30
N PRO A 40 -4.78 10.42 11.50
CA PRO A 40 -4.39 10.92 12.81
C PRO A 40 -5.33 12.04 13.26
N GLN A 41 -5.51 12.19 14.57
CA GLN A 41 -6.20 13.35 15.14
C GLN A 41 -5.39 14.63 14.86
N ALA A 42 -6.09 15.74 14.60
CA ALA A 42 -5.44 17.01 14.29
C ALA A 42 -4.50 17.45 15.43
N GLY A 43 -3.24 17.75 15.10
CA GLY A 43 -2.22 18.19 16.05
C GLY A 43 -1.64 17.09 16.95
N ALA A 44 -2.02 15.83 16.76
CA ALA A 44 -1.44 14.71 17.50
C ALA A 44 0.01 14.43 17.08
N ASN A 45 0.81 13.92 18.01
CA ASN A 45 2.08 13.27 17.67
C ASN A 45 1.77 11.91 16.99
N VAL A 46 1.95 11.84 15.67
CA VAL A 46 1.58 10.66 14.87
C VAL A 46 2.32 9.40 15.31
N ASP A 47 3.59 9.52 15.70
CA ASP A 47 4.39 8.35 16.16
C ASP A 47 3.79 7.74 17.45
N ALA A 48 3.19 8.57 18.30
CA ALA A 48 2.52 8.11 19.52
C ALA A 48 1.19 7.38 19.25
N LEU A 49 0.66 7.46 18.02
CA LEU A 49 -0.58 6.78 17.62
C LEU A 49 -0.35 5.36 17.10
N VAL A 50 0.89 4.99 16.78
CA VAL A 50 1.24 3.65 16.23
C VAL A 50 0.69 2.50 17.09
N PRO A 51 0.84 2.49 18.43
CA PRO A 51 0.30 1.39 19.25
C PRO A 51 -1.22 1.23 19.14
N ALA A 52 -1.96 2.34 19.05
CA ALA A 52 -3.42 2.29 18.91
C ALA A 52 -3.84 1.77 17.52
N VAL A 53 -3.09 2.10 16.47
CA VAL A 53 -3.31 1.52 15.13
C VAL A 53 -3.02 0.03 15.11
N VAL A 54 -1.93 -0.41 15.77
CA VAL A 54 -1.57 -1.83 15.91
C VAL A 54 -2.70 -2.62 16.56
N GLU A 55 -3.21 -2.17 17.71
CA GLU A 55 -4.29 -2.86 18.44
C GLU A 55 -5.52 -3.09 17.53
N ARG A 56 -5.90 -2.05 16.77
CA ARG A 56 -7.08 -2.10 15.91
C ARG A 56 -6.87 -2.99 14.69
N LEU A 57 -5.74 -2.86 14.01
CA LEU A 57 -5.42 -3.70 12.86
C LEU A 57 -5.21 -5.17 13.27
N ALA A 58 -4.66 -5.44 14.45
CA ALA A 58 -4.57 -6.79 15.00
C ALA A 58 -5.95 -7.42 15.26
N ALA A 59 -6.90 -6.64 15.80
CA ALA A 59 -8.28 -7.10 15.96
C ALA A 59 -8.96 -7.42 14.62
N LEU A 60 -8.74 -6.58 13.60
CA LEU A 60 -9.23 -6.83 12.24
C LEU A 60 -8.56 -8.06 11.62
N ALA A 61 -7.25 -8.23 11.80
CA ALA A 61 -6.49 -9.38 11.32
C ALA A 61 -6.99 -10.69 11.95
N ALA A 62 -7.21 -10.70 13.27
CA ALA A 62 -7.76 -11.84 13.98
C ALA A 62 -9.16 -12.23 13.47
N ARG A 63 -10.01 -11.23 13.21
CA ARG A 63 -11.34 -11.47 12.62
C ARG A 63 -11.24 -12.03 11.20
N ALA A 64 -10.40 -11.44 10.34
CA ALA A 64 -10.19 -11.89 8.97
C ALA A 64 -9.64 -13.32 8.90
N ALA A 65 -8.73 -13.68 9.79
CA ALA A 65 -8.11 -15.01 9.85
C ALA A 65 -9.13 -16.13 10.08
N GLN A 66 -10.21 -15.87 10.83
CA GLN A 66 -11.25 -16.87 11.11
C GLN A 66 -11.91 -17.42 9.83
N ASP A 67 -12.01 -16.60 8.79
CA ASP A 67 -12.64 -16.95 7.51
C ASP A 67 -11.59 -17.12 6.37
N GLY A 68 -10.30 -17.19 6.74
CA GLY A 68 -9.18 -17.39 5.82
C GLY A 68 -8.86 -16.18 4.95
N PHE A 69 -9.16 -14.97 5.41
CA PHE A 69 -8.84 -13.72 4.69
C PHE A 69 -7.48 -13.15 5.09
N GLU A 70 -6.81 -12.55 4.09
CA GLU A 70 -5.58 -11.79 4.21
C GLU A 70 -5.88 -10.28 4.16
N LEU A 71 -5.22 -9.51 5.01
CA LEU A 71 -5.26 -8.05 4.98
C LEU A 71 -3.99 -7.50 4.32
N LEU A 72 -4.18 -6.52 3.42
CA LEU A 72 -3.11 -5.81 2.75
C LEU A 72 -3.06 -4.37 3.29
N LEU A 73 -2.10 -4.09 4.16
CA LEU A 73 -1.87 -2.75 4.71
C LEU A 73 -1.12 -1.89 3.70
N GLU A 74 -1.77 -0.85 3.19
CA GLU A 74 -1.15 0.11 2.27
C GLU A 74 -0.56 1.31 3.02
N ASN A 75 0.62 1.76 2.60
CA ASN A 75 1.16 3.06 3.00
C ASN A 75 0.52 4.18 2.21
N GLU A 76 0.15 5.28 2.84
CA GLU A 76 -0.42 6.43 2.14
C GLU A 76 -0.15 7.74 2.86
N LYS A 77 -0.03 8.84 2.11
CA LYS A 77 0.12 10.17 2.68
C LYS A 77 -1.09 10.54 3.56
N GLY A 78 -0.82 10.99 4.79
CA GLY A 78 -1.82 11.57 5.68
C GLY A 78 -2.55 10.57 6.59
N ILE A 79 -2.18 9.30 6.56
CA ILE A 79 -2.57 8.30 7.56
C ILE A 79 -1.39 7.97 8.48
N VAL A 80 -1.60 7.23 9.58
CA VAL A 80 -0.51 6.98 10.56
C VAL A 80 0.66 6.18 9.97
N GLY A 81 0.42 5.19 9.11
CA GLY A 81 1.40 4.37 8.40
C GLY A 81 1.71 4.94 7.03
N ASP A 82 2.24 6.16 7.00
CA ASP A 82 2.65 6.89 5.80
C ASP A 82 4.17 6.81 5.56
N THR A 83 5.00 6.77 6.62
CA THR A 83 6.46 6.66 6.54
C THR A 83 6.94 5.22 6.67
N ILE A 84 8.17 4.96 6.19
CA ILE A 84 8.78 3.63 6.23
C ILE A 84 8.85 3.12 7.68
N ALA A 85 9.29 3.99 8.59
CA ALA A 85 9.45 3.65 10.00
C ALA A 85 8.11 3.30 10.67
N ARG A 86 7.05 4.05 10.40
CA ARG A 86 5.72 3.78 10.98
C ARG A 86 5.08 2.53 10.37
N CYS A 87 5.19 2.32 9.06
CA CYS A 87 4.73 1.08 8.43
C CYS A 87 5.42 -0.15 9.05
N ALA A 88 6.74 -0.09 9.26
CA ALA A 88 7.49 -1.19 9.84
C ALA A 88 7.04 -1.47 11.28
N ALA A 89 6.93 -0.43 12.11
CA ALA A 89 6.48 -0.56 13.49
C ALA A 89 5.04 -1.10 13.59
N ILE A 90 4.14 -0.72 12.67
CA ILE A 90 2.78 -1.25 12.62
C ILE A 90 2.78 -2.74 12.27
N LEU A 91 3.47 -3.14 11.20
CA LEU A 91 3.52 -4.54 10.76
C LEU A 91 4.18 -5.45 11.80
N GLU A 92 5.28 -5.00 12.42
CA GLU A 92 5.95 -5.70 13.50
C GLU A 92 5.06 -5.82 14.75
N GLY A 93 4.31 -4.77 15.09
CA GLY A 93 3.42 -4.78 16.24
C GLY A 93 2.18 -5.66 16.07
N ILE A 94 1.65 -5.78 14.85
CA ILE A 94 0.50 -6.65 14.57
C ILE A 94 0.90 -8.13 14.67
N ASP A 95 2.10 -8.48 14.18
CA ASP A 95 2.67 -9.83 14.21
C ASP A 95 1.68 -10.94 13.81
N ALA A 96 0.99 -10.74 12.67
CA ALA A 96 -0.01 -11.67 12.18
C ALA A 96 0.34 -12.21 10.78
N ALA A 97 0.30 -13.53 10.63
CA ALA A 97 0.68 -14.20 9.38
C ALA A 97 -0.24 -13.87 8.19
N ASN A 98 -1.48 -13.45 8.43
CA ASN A 98 -2.45 -13.06 7.41
C ASN A 98 -2.45 -11.55 7.12
N VAL A 99 -1.42 -10.82 7.58
CA VAL A 99 -1.24 -9.39 7.26
C VAL A 99 0.00 -9.21 6.42
N HIS A 100 -0.18 -8.57 5.27
CA HIS A 100 0.89 -8.27 4.34
C HIS A 100 0.90 -6.77 4.03
N PHE A 101 2.04 -6.30 3.53
CA PHE A 101 2.22 -4.93 3.09
C PHE A 101 1.84 -4.79 1.61
N ALA A 102 1.01 -3.79 1.32
CA ALA A 102 0.74 -3.28 -0.02
C ALA A 102 1.64 -2.07 -0.25
N TRP A 103 2.76 -2.29 -0.93
CA TRP A 103 3.76 -1.25 -1.14
C TRP A 103 3.32 -0.30 -2.27
N ASP A 104 3.16 0.98 -1.98
CA ASP A 104 3.07 2.06 -2.98
C ASP A 104 4.30 2.98 -2.85
N PRO A 105 5.23 2.99 -3.83
CA PRO A 105 6.45 3.80 -3.73
C PRO A 105 6.17 5.31 -3.90
N ALA A 106 5.16 5.69 -4.68
CA ALA A 106 4.79 7.10 -4.84
C ALA A 106 4.33 7.71 -3.51
N ASN A 107 3.60 6.95 -2.69
CA ASN A 107 3.09 7.44 -1.43
C ASN A 107 4.22 7.77 -0.43
N PHE A 108 5.33 7.01 -0.45
CA PHE A 108 6.54 7.35 0.34
C PHE A 108 7.19 8.64 -0.16
N VAL A 109 7.37 8.80 -1.47
CA VAL A 109 7.92 10.04 -2.04
C VAL A 109 7.07 11.25 -1.65
N GLN A 110 5.74 11.09 -1.60
CA GLN A 110 4.81 12.18 -1.26
C GLN A 110 4.84 12.60 0.22
N VAL A 111 5.57 11.88 1.07
CA VAL A 111 5.90 12.23 2.46
C VAL A 111 7.41 12.40 2.68
N ASP A 112 8.13 12.76 1.62
CA ASP A 112 9.55 13.14 1.62
C ASP A 112 10.55 12.00 1.95
N GLU A 113 10.12 10.73 1.83
CA GLU A 113 11.01 9.56 1.90
C GLU A 113 11.79 9.41 0.58
N ALA A 114 12.91 10.13 0.46
CA ALA A 114 13.69 10.27 -0.77
C ALA A 114 14.28 8.95 -1.31
N HIS A 115 14.48 7.95 -0.44
CA HIS A 115 15.05 6.65 -0.75
C HIS A 115 14.07 5.52 -0.43
N ALA A 116 12.84 5.65 -0.97
CA ALA A 116 11.71 4.79 -0.66
C ALA A 116 12.05 3.29 -0.65
N THR A 117 12.75 2.80 -1.68
CA THR A 117 13.11 1.38 -1.79
C THR A 117 14.36 1.03 -1.00
N ASP A 118 15.43 1.81 -1.12
CA ASP A 118 16.71 1.47 -0.49
C ASP A 118 16.59 1.44 1.04
N ASP A 119 15.84 2.37 1.62
CA ASP A 119 15.60 2.44 3.07
C ASP A 119 14.43 1.53 3.50
N GLY A 120 13.43 1.36 2.63
CA GLY A 120 12.22 0.60 2.93
C GLY A 120 12.41 -0.90 2.83
N TRP A 121 13.13 -1.39 1.83
CA TRP A 121 13.19 -2.82 1.52
C TRP A 121 13.79 -3.66 2.66
N PRO A 122 14.89 -3.22 3.32
CA PRO A 122 15.43 -3.94 4.48
C PRO A 122 14.45 -4.11 5.64
N ARG A 123 13.43 -3.23 5.75
CA ARG A 123 12.47 -3.20 6.86
C ARG A 123 11.13 -3.85 6.48
N LEU A 124 10.67 -3.60 5.27
CA LEU A 124 9.31 -3.89 4.82
C LEU A 124 9.27 -5.06 3.82
N GLY A 125 10.36 -5.37 3.14
CA GLY A 125 10.41 -6.33 2.02
C GLY A 125 9.85 -7.71 2.38
N ARG A 126 10.09 -8.19 3.61
CA ARG A 126 9.57 -9.49 4.09
C ARG A 126 8.05 -9.54 4.26
N TYR A 127 7.39 -8.39 4.37
CA TYR A 127 5.94 -8.29 4.52
C TYR A 127 5.23 -8.10 3.18
N VAL A 128 5.93 -7.79 2.09
CA VAL A 128 5.32 -7.42 0.81
C VAL A 128 4.48 -8.57 0.24
N GLY A 129 3.16 -8.35 0.18
CA GLY A 129 2.20 -9.27 -0.45
C GLY A 129 1.54 -8.69 -1.70
N HIS A 130 1.60 -7.38 -1.87
CA HIS A 130 1.01 -6.64 -2.98
C HIS A 130 1.84 -5.40 -3.30
N VAL A 131 1.88 -4.98 -4.57
CA VAL A 131 2.59 -3.76 -4.96
C VAL A 131 1.69 -2.92 -5.85
N HIS A 132 1.45 -1.66 -5.46
CA HIS A 132 0.87 -0.68 -6.36
C HIS A 132 1.97 -0.04 -7.18
N ILE A 133 1.77 -0.03 -8.49
CA ILE A 133 2.67 0.57 -9.44
C ILE A 133 2.18 1.98 -9.75
N LYS A 134 2.86 2.91 -9.10
CA LYS A 134 2.74 4.34 -9.25
C LYS A 134 4.08 4.94 -8.83
N ASP A 135 4.53 5.99 -9.50
CA ASP A 135 5.74 6.73 -9.13
C ASP A 135 5.38 8.17 -8.79
N ALA A 136 6.29 8.95 -8.21
CA ALA A 136 6.07 10.37 -7.93
C ALA A 136 7.38 11.14 -7.92
N ARG A 137 7.31 12.46 -8.16
CA ARG A 137 8.47 13.36 -8.04
C ARG A 137 8.60 13.89 -6.63
N LEU A 138 9.80 13.84 -6.06
CA LEU A 138 10.10 14.41 -4.74
C LEU A 138 9.94 15.94 -4.73
N ALA A 139 10.21 16.60 -5.87
CA ALA A 139 10.18 18.05 -5.98
C ALA A 139 8.79 18.67 -5.77
N ASP A 140 7.72 17.98 -6.18
CA ASP A 140 6.35 18.53 -6.18
C ASP A 140 5.26 17.51 -5.80
N GLY A 141 5.64 16.26 -5.51
CA GLY A 141 4.73 15.16 -5.22
C GLY A 141 3.88 14.71 -6.42
N ARG A 142 4.17 15.17 -7.64
CA ARG A 142 3.37 14.86 -8.83
C ARG A 142 3.58 13.41 -9.23
N VAL A 143 2.48 12.70 -9.40
CA VAL A 143 2.46 11.30 -9.82
C VAL A 143 3.05 11.13 -11.21
N GLN A 144 3.82 10.06 -11.39
CA GLN A 144 4.47 9.67 -12.62
C GLN A 144 4.24 8.18 -12.92
N PRO A 145 4.37 7.76 -14.19
CA PRO A 145 4.53 6.36 -14.55
C PRO A 145 5.76 5.73 -13.88
N ALA A 146 5.76 4.40 -13.79
CA ALA A 146 6.88 3.62 -13.24
C ALA A 146 8.23 3.98 -13.87
N GLY A 147 9.21 4.32 -13.04
CA GLY A 147 10.58 4.65 -13.48
C GLY A 147 10.73 6.07 -14.01
N GLU A 148 9.67 6.89 -13.96
CA GLU A 148 9.69 8.29 -14.37
C GLU A 148 9.55 9.25 -13.18
N GLY A 149 9.52 8.73 -11.96
CA GLY A 149 9.61 9.49 -10.72
C GLY A 149 10.84 9.12 -9.89
N ASP A 150 10.76 9.41 -8.60
CA ASP A 150 11.83 9.29 -7.62
C ASP A 150 11.54 8.16 -6.59
N GLY A 151 10.50 7.34 -6.83
CA GLY A 151 10.08 6.23 -5.94
C GLY A 151 10.93 4.96 -6.05
N GLN A 152 12.00 4.98 -6.85
CA GLN A 152 12.94 3.87 -7.04
C GLN A 152 12.29 2.56 -7.53
N VAL A 153 11.24 2.66 -8.36
CA VAL A 153 10.51 1.49 -8.90
C VAL A 153 11.42 0.44 -9.55
N PRO A 154 12.46 0.78 -10.35
CA PRO A 154 13.39 -0.23 -10.87
C PRO A 154 14.09 -1.04 -9.77
N ALA A 155 14.55 -0.39 -8.69
CA ALA A 155 15.18 -1.07 -7.56
C ALA A 155 14.18 -2.00 -6.84
N LEU A 156 12.93 -1.53 -6.66
CA LEU A 156 11.87 -2.34 -6.04
C LEU A 156 11.61 -3.61 -6.85
N LEU A 157 11.51 -3.49 -8.18
CA LEU A 157 11.32 -4.65 -9.05
C LEU A 157 12.51 -5.61 -9.05
N MET A 158 13.75 -5.10 -9.01
CA MET A 158 14.94 -5.96 -8.85
C MET A 158 14.89 -6.76 -7.55
N HIS A 159 14.49 -6.12 -6.46
CA HIS A 159 14.35 -6.76 -5.15
C HIS A 159 13.24 -7.82 -5.12
N LEU A 160 12.07 -7.52 -5.70
CA LEU A 160 10.96 -8.46 -5.84
C LEU A 160 11.34 -9.68 -6.69
N ASN A 161 12.05 -9.45 -7.80
CA ASN A 161 12.54 -10.52 -8.65
C ASN A 161 13.55 -11.41 -7.90
N ALA A 162 14.50 -10.80 -7.20
CA ALA A 162 15.52 -11.51 -6.43
C ALA A 162 14.93 -12.29 -5.24
N SER A 163 13.83 -11.85 -4.64
CA SER A 163 13.13 -12.57 -3.58
C SER A 163 12.20 -13.68 -4.09
N GLY A 164 12.02 -13.80 -5.40
CA GLY A 164 11.09 -14.77 -6.00
C GLY A 164 9.62 -14.41 -5.79
N TYR A 165 9.29 -13.13 -5.63
CA TYR A 165 7.92 -12.65 -5.48
C TYR A 165 7.06 -13.04 -6.69
N GLN A 166 5.89 -13.64 -6.44
CA GLN A 166 4.92 -14.07 -7.45
C GLN A 166 3.53 -13.45 -7.26
N GLY A 167 3.45 -12.32 -6.53
CA GLY A 167 2.18 -11.62 -6.33
C GLY A 167 1.86 -10.64 -7.46
N PHE A 168 1.01 -9.65 -7.14
CA PHE A 168 0.46 -8.73 -8.13
C PHE A 168 1.19 -7.39 -8.14
N LEU A 169 1.42 -6.88 -9.35
CA LEU A 169 1.76 -5.48 -9.61
C LEU A 169 0.50 -4.78 -10.13
N ALA A 170 -0.18 -3.99 -9.29
CA ALA A 170 -1.42 -3.32 -9.67
C ALA A 170 -1.14 -1.87 -10.12
N LEU A 171 -1.44 -1.56 -11.38
CA LEU A 171 -1.29 -0.22 -11.92
C LEU A 171 -2.33 0.76 -11.36
N GLU A 172 -1.88 1.78 -10.63
CA GLU A 172 -2.73 2.88 -10.12
C GLU A 172 -2.19 4.27 -10.57
N PRO A 173 -2.08 4.56 -11.88
CA PRO A 173 -1.17 5.60 -12.34
C PRO A 173 -1.66 7.04 -12.11
N HIS A 174 -2.92 7.26 -11.73
CA HIS A 174 -3.50 8.56 -11.31
C HIS A 174 -2.98 9.80 -12.10
N LEU A 175 -2.82 9.68 -13.43
CA LEU A 175 -2.01 10.61 -14.24
C LEU A 175 -2.68 11.94 -14.58
N ALA A 176 -4.01 12.04 -14.47
CA ALA A 176 -4.72 13.31 -14.47
C ALA A 176 -5.35 13.56 -13.09
N ILE A 177 -5.17 14.77 -12.60
CA ILE A 177 -5.66 15.19 -11.30
C ILE A 177 -7.16 15.46 -11.41
N ALA A 178 -7.98 14.70 -10.67
CA ALA A 178 -9.37 15.04 -10.39
C ALA A 178 -9.55 15.16 -8.86
N GLY A 179 -8.90 16.14 -8.24
CA GLY A 179 -9.16 16.55 -6.85
C GLY A 179 -8.67 15.59 -5.75
N HIS A 180 -9.01 15.95 -4.50
CA HIS A 180 -8.48 15.39 -3.24
C HIS A 180 -8.70 13.88 -3.02
N SER A 181 -9.42 13.17 -3.91
CA SER A 181 -9.71 11.75 -3.74
C SER A 181 -9.88 10.98 -5.07
N SER A 182 -9.50 11.55 -6.21
CA SER A 182 -9.54 10.82 -7.49
C SER A 182 -8.40 11.22 -8.43
N GLY A 183 -7.49 10.28 -8.68
CA GLY A 183 -6.66 10.31 -9.88
C GLY A 183 -7.43 9.66 -11.03
N PHE A 184 -7.37 10.25 -12.21
CA PHE A 184 -7.97 9.72 -13.42
C PHE A 184 -6.90 9.63 -14.49
N SER A 185 -6.61 8.46 -15.03
CA SER A 185 -5.60 8.36 -16.11
C SER A 185 -6.23 8.35 -17.51
N GLY A 186 -7.52 8.00 -17.60
CA GLY A 186 -8.15 7.65 -18.87
C GLY A 186 -7.49 6.45 -19.57
N PRO A 187 -7.99 6.04 -20.75
CA PRO A 187 -7.43 4.93 -21.52
C PRO A 187 -5.98 5.17 -21.94
N ASP A 188 -5.66 6.38 -22.42
CA ASP A 188 -4.32 6.72 -22.92
C ASP A 188 -3.29 6.76 -21.79
N GLY A 189 -3.63 7.34 -20.64
CA GLY A 189 -2.76 7.33 -19.47
C GLY A 189 -2.55 5.93 -18.92
N MET A 190 -3.57 5.07 -18.94
CA MET A 190 -3.42 3.66 -18.55
C MET A 190 -2.49 2.91 -19.51
N ALA A 191 -2.65 3.09 -20.82
CA ALA A 191 -1.78 2.49 -21.83
C ALA A 191 -0.32 2.95 -21.67
N HIS A 192 -0.12 4.23 -21.42
CA HIS A 192 1.20 4.80 -21.17
C HIS A 192 1.84 4.22 -19.90
N ALA A 193 1.10 4.16 -18.79
CA ALA A 193 1.59 3.59 -17.55
C ALA A 193 1.93 2.10 -17.66
N ALA A 194 1.09 1.32 -18.36
CA ALA A 194 1.35 -0.09 -18.60
C ALA A 194 2.60 -0.29 -19.46
N ALA A 195 2.81 0.55 -20.49
CA ALA A 195 4.03 0.52 -21.31
C ALA A 195 5.27 0.88 -20.49
N ALA A 196 5.19 1.89 -19.63
CA ALA A 196 6.27 2.27 -18.73
C ALA A 196 6.63 1.13 -17.75
N LEU A 197 5.64 0.53 -17.09
CA LEU A 197 5.88 -0.62 -16.20
C LEU A 197 6.55 -1.77 -16.95
N ARG A 198 6.04 -2.16 -18.12
CA ARG A 198 6.62 -3.25 -18.92
C ARG A 198 8.06 -3.00 -19.33
N ARG A 199 8.41 -1.75 -19.65
CA ARG A 199 9.79 -1.35 -19.92
C ARG A 199 10.68 -1.59 -18.70
N VAL A 200 10.29 -1.09 -17.52
CA VAL A 200 11.07 -1.30 -16.29
C VAL A 200 11.13 -2.78 -15.90
N MET A 201 10.05 -3.54 -16.08
CA MET A 201 10.06 -5.00 -15.84
C MET A 201 11.08 -5.72 -16.74
N ALA A 202 11.17 -5.34 -18.01
CA ALA A 202 12.14 -5.91 -18.95
C ALA A 202 13.59 -5.60 -18.52
N GLU A 203 13.84 -4.37 -18.06
CA GLU A 203 15.16 -3.92 -17.58
C GLU A 203 15.59 -4.64 -16.29
N THR A 204 14.63 -5.00 -15.44
CA THR A 204 14.87 -5.60 -14.10
C THR A 204 14.71 -7.13 -14.07
N GLY A 205 14.38 -7.74 -15.21
CA GLY A 205 14.24 -9.18 -15.36
C GLY A 205 12.92 -9.76 -14.83
N CYS A 206 11.96 -8.91 -14.42
CA CYS A 206 10.61 -9.33 -14.06
C CYS A 206 9.83 -9.81 -15.29
N ARG A 207 8.95 -10.78 -15.10
CA ARG A 207 8.10 -11.32 -16.17
C ARG A 207 6.65 -11.40 -15.71
N GLU A 208 5.73 -11.01 -16.59
CA GLU A 208 4.30 -11.23 -16.39
C GLU A 208 4.02 -12.74 -16.50
N ALA A 209 3.41 -13.33 -15.48
CA ALA A 209 2.80 -14.65 -15.59
C ALA A 209 1.51 -14.54 -16.41
N ARG A 210 1.29 -15.48 -17.33
CA ARG A 210 0.07 -15.56 -18.15
C ARG A 210 -0.93 -16.51 -17.53
#